data_AF-A0A537W442-F1
#
_entry.id   AF-A0A537W442-F1
#
_cell.length_a   1.000
_cell.length_b   1.000
_cell.length_c   1.000
_cell.angle_alpha   90.00
_cell.angle_beta   90.00
_cell.angle_gamma   90.00
#
_symmetry.space_group_name_H-M   'P 1'
#
loop_
_entity.id
_entity.type
_entity.pdbx_description
1 polymer ?
#
loop_
_entity_poly.entity_id
_entity_poly.type
_entity_poly.pdbx_seq_one_letter_code
_entity_poly.pdbx_strand_id
1 'polypeptide(L)'
;LENVELTWAPAARGVPILLGVKGPKALRLAGEIADGVHGAVLTSPNHVRRIRATAREVRGSCRDEFRVVAYVPVAVGGDGHAARQSVKPLLARYLGVPAITRKEFPSEAVPIGKLSLKYLRRAKVMPLVQQNGTLGADRRRAARGRPGRTARPDWRHAGALLGGHPMPLKFGVHIPTCIEGMMYPVPFARPSDILPTAVLCERLGYDSVWGNDHMTTQRYVQREFPQPPNFYEPLITFSYVAARTTKLRIATGIIVLPMRGIPVLAKQVATLDQLSGGRVILGVGTGAYREEYEALFPDAKNVHRGTIVDEGMRALRLLFTERRATFRGTYVHFEEIECFPKPAQNPLPLYAGGNHPEVRRRAGEYAEGWMPAVLSPEEIKRGIEDIHRYAAKAGRDGSKIDVAPQFAVSIGRTHEEAGKRFHASQLYKHLESLKNATLREQTGGFEQRNLIGSPEEICERIRIYVEAGVTTLSGMLFVASSVPEMQEAIELFGREVIPNFT
;
A
#
# COMPACT_ATOMS: atom_id res chain seq x y z
N LEU A 1 9.05 -5.56 -27.71
CA LEU A 1 8.20 -4.90 -26.69
C LEU A 1 6.72 -4.84 -27.12
N GLU A 2 6.25 -5.77 -27.96
CA GLU A 2 4.99 -5.55 -28.70
C GLU A 2 3.69 -5.92 -27.98
N ASN A 3 3.69 -6.52 -26.79
CA ASN A 3 2.45 -6.96 -26.14
C ASN A 3 2.50 -6.82 -24.60
N VAL A 4 2.66 -5.61 -24.07
CA VAL A 4 2.35 -5.31 -22.67
C VAL A 4 1.14 -4.36 -22.66
N GLU A 5 -0.04 -4.92 -22.40
CA GLU A 5 -1.28 -4.16 -22.31
C GLU A 5 -1.58 -3.85 -20.84
N LEU A 6 -1.41 -2.59 -20.44
CA LEU A 6 -1.84 -2.09 -19.13
C LEU A 6 -3.37 -1.91 -19.18
N THR A 7 -4.12 -2.88 -18.66
CA THR A 7 -5.59 -2.91 -18.68
C THR A 7 -6.21 -2.05 -17.58
N TRP A 8 -5.81 -0.78 -17.47
CA TRP A 8 -6.50 0.20 -16.63
C TRP A 8 -6.91 1.41 -17.47
N ALA A 9 -8.22 1.55 -17.70
CA ALA A 9 -8.77 2.78 -18.26
C ALA A 9 -8.88 3.82 -17.12
N PRO A 10 -8.18 4.97 -17.20
CA PRO A 10 -8.34 6.00 -16.20
C PRO A 10 -9.79 6.49 -16.15
N ALA A 11 -10.30 6.85 -14.97
CA ALA A 11 -11.65 7.40 -14.82
C ALA A 11 -11.89 8.69 -15.63
N ALA A 12 -10.82 9.36 -16.09
CA ALA A 12 -10.87 10.44 -17.05
C ALA A 12 -10.43 9.94 -18.44
N ARG A 13 -11.12 10.37 -19.51
CA ARG A 13 -10.84 10.00 -20.92
C ARG A 13 -9.41 10.27 -21.42
N GLY A 14 -8.58 10.92 -20.63
CA GLY A 14 -7.12 11.01 -20.80
C GLY A 14 -6.49 11.63 -19.54
N VAL A 15 -5.53 10.94 -18.93
CA VAL A 15 -4.68 11.56 -17.90
C VAL A 15 -3.67 12.43 -18.65
N PRO A 16 -3.71 13.77 -18.48
CA PRO A 16 -2.83 14.64 -19.24
C PRO A 16 -1.36 14.38 -18.90
N ILE A 17 -0.54 14.09 -19.89
CA ILE A 17 0.90 13.95 -19.72
C ILE A 17 1.52 15.34 -19.79
N LEU A 18 2.03 15.82 -18.65
CA LEU A 18 2.74 17.10 -18.56
C LEU A 18 4.22 16.84 -18.29
N LEU A 19 5.09 17.31 -19.17
CA LEU A 19 6.53 17.16 -18.97
C LEU A 19 7.12 18.35 -18.20
N GLY A 20 7.89 18.06 -17.15
CA GLY A 20 8.78 19.05 -16.55
C GLY A 20 9.93 19.33 -17.50
N VAL A 21 10.01 20.56 -18.03
CA VAL A 21 11.02 20.91 -19.04
C VAL A 21 12.00 21.95 -18.54
N LYS A 22 13.30 21.69 -18.75
CA LYS A 22 14.37 22.66 -18.59
C LYS A 22 15.13 22.79 -19.91
N GLY A 23 15.00 23.96 -20.53
CA GLY A 23 15.71 24.30 -21.76
C GLY A 23 15.05 23.85 -23.06
N PRO A 24 15.60 24.26 -24.23
CA PRO A 24 14.92 24.15 -25.52
C PRO A 24 14.71 22.72 -26.03
N LYS A 25 15.64 21.79 -25.76
CA LYS A 25 15.53 20.39 -26.21
C LYS A 25 14.37 19.66 -25.54
N ALA A 26 14.26 19.78 -24.22
CA ALA A 26 13.16 19.18 -23.45
C ALA A 26 11.80 19.79 -23.82
N LEU A 27 11.77 21.09 -24.11
CA LEU A 27 10.57 21.77 -24.56
C LEU A 27 10.10 21.31 -25.95
N ARG A 28 11.02 21.07 -26.89
CA ARG A 28 10.68 20.48 -28.20
C ARG A 28 10.10 19.08 -28.05
N LEU A 29 10.77 18.22 -27.27
CA LEU A 29 10.27 16.87 -26.95
C LEU A 29 8.85 16.94 -26.36
N ALA A 30 8.59 17.84 -25.41
CA ALA A 30 7.25 18.01 -24.86
C ALA A 30 6.22 18.44 -25.90
N GLY A 31 6.60 19.27 -26.88
CA GLY A 31 5.77 19.56 -28.04
C GLY A 31 5.39 18.30 -28.82
N GLU A 32 6.33 17.39 -29.05
CA GLU A 32 6.13 16.16 -29.83
C GLU A 32 5.20 15.17 -29.13
N ILE A 33 5.45 14.89 -27.85
CA ILE A 33 4.89 13.69 -27.18
C ILE A 33 3.92 13.97 -26.03
N ALA A 34 3.81 15.21 -25.55
CA ALA A 34 3.07 15.53 -24.32
C ALA A 34 1.82 16.38 -24.60
N ASP A 35 0.86 16.35 -23.68
CA ASP A 35 -0.33 17.23 -23.69
C ASP A 35 0.00 18.64 -23.22
N GLY A 36 1.17 18.81 -22.59
CA GLY A 36 1.63 20.08 -22.10
C GLY A 36 2.94 20.01 -21.35
N VAL A 37 3.31 21.14 -20.75
CA VAL A 37 4.50 21.27 -19.90
C VAL A 37 4.15 21.74 -18.52
N HIS A 38 4.91 21.23 -17.55
CA HIS A 38 5.06 21.82 -16.25
C HIS A 38 6.23 22.80 -16.29
N GLY A 39 5.91 24.10 -16.22
CA GLY A 39 6.90 25.18 -16.31
C GLY A 39 7.88 25.18 -15.14
N ALA A 40 9.03 25.82 -15.36
CA ALA A 40 9.99 26.07 -14.29
C ALA A 40 9.41 27.00 -13.22
N VAL A 41 9.94 26.89 -12.00
CA VAL A 41 9.67 27.87 -10.93
C VAL A 41 10.02 29.26 -11.47
N LEU A 42 9.13 30.23 -11.24
CA LEU A 42 9.18 31.61 -11.76
C LEU A 42 8.70 31.76 -13.21
N THR A 43 7.62 31.08 -13.56
CA THR A 43 7.03 31.23 -14.90
C THR A 43 6.53 32.66 -15.14
N SER A 44 7.01 33.32 -16.20
CA SER A 44 6.58 34.66 -16.63
C SER A 44 5.73 34.62 -17.92
N PRO A 45 4.96 35.66 -18.25
CA PRO A 45 4.21 35.72 -19.52
C PRO A 45 5.10 35.54 -20.76
N ASN A 46 6.31 36.11 -20.77
CA ASN A 46 7.30 35.91 -21.83
C ASN A 46 7.75 34.45 -21.92
N HIS A 47 7.95 33.79 -20.78
CA HIS A 47 8.29 32.38 -20.74
C HIS A 47 7.17 31.50 -21.32
N VAL A 48 5.92 31.75 -20.94
CA VAL A 48 4.75 31.05 -21.50
C VAL A 48 4.63 31.24 -23.01
N ARG A 49 4.85 32.46 -23.52
CA ARG A 49 4.85 32.74 -24.96
C ARG A 49 5.90 31.93 -25.70
N ARG A 50 7.14 31.87 -25.19
CA ARG A 50 8.21 31.05 -25.77
C ARG A 50 7.86 29.56 -25.77
N ILE A 51 7.36 29.05 -24.66
CA ILE A 51 6.89 27.65 -24.56
C ILE A 51 5.86 27.34 -25.64
N ARG A 52 4.84 28.20 -25.78
CA ARG A 52 3.78 28.01 -26.78
C ARG A 52 4.29 28.15 -28.21
N ALA A 53 5.24 29.05 -28.47
CA ALA A 53 5.86 29.20 -29.79
C ALA A 53 6.61 27.93 -30.19
N THR A 54 7.51 27.43 -29.33
CA THR A 54 8.26 26.19 -29.59
C THR A 54 7.34 24.97 -29.70
N ALA A 55 6.30 24.87 -28.86
CA ALA A 55 5.34 23.77 -28.98
C ALA A 55 4.58 23.82 -30.32
N ARG A 56 4.21 25.01 -30.81
CA ARG A 56 3.56 25.18 -32.13
C ARG A 56 4.47 24.84 -33.29
N GLU A 57 5.74 25.25 -33.23
CA GLU A 57 6.74 24.94 -34.27
C GLU A 57 6.84 23.43 -34.50
N VAL A 58 6.80 22.64 -33.42
CA VAL A 58 6.98 21.19 -33.50
C VAL A 58 5.67 20.43 -33.73
N ARG A 59 4.54 20.93 -33.22
CA ARG A 59 3.22 20.28 -33.36
C ARG A 59 2.48 20.62 -34.66
N GLY A 60 2.85 21.70 -35.34
CA GLY A 60 2.05 22.24 -36.44
C GLY A 60 0.65 22.72 -35.99
N SER A 61 -0.30 22.78 -36.94
CA SER A 61 -1.66 23.29 -36.73
C SER A 61 -2.64 22.30 -36.09
N CYS A 62 -2.21 21.07 -35.81
CA CYS A 62 -3.11 19.93 -35.62
C CYS A 62 -2.76 19.18 -34.32
N ARG A 63 -3.40 19.56 -33.21
CA ARG A 63 -3.74 18.74 -32.02
C ARG A 63 -4.32 19.65 -30.92
N ASP A 64 -5.04 19.03 -29.97
CA ASP A 64 -5.68 19.63 -28.80
C ASP A 64 -4.85 20.69 -28.05
N GLU A 65 -5.51 21.50 -27.20
CA GLU A 65 -4.91 22.59 -26.43
C GLU A 65 -3.65 22.15 -25.66
N PHE A 66 -2.48 22.62 -26.09
CA PHE A 66 -1.21 22.42 -25.37
C PHE A 66 -1.22 23.17 -24.04
N ARG A 67 -1.21 22.43 -22.94
CA ARG A 67 -1.31 22.98 -21.58
C ARG A 67 0.03 23.51 -21.11
N VAL A 68 0.03 24.71 -20.52
CA VAL A 68 1.22 25.28 -19.87
C VAL A 68 0.88 25.50 -18.41
N VAL A 69 1.37 24.63 -17.53
CA VAL A 69 1.21 24.78 -16.08
C VAL A 69 2.30 25.72 -15.57
N ALA A 70 1.90 26.93 -15.19
CA ALA A 70 2.80 27.95 -14.68
C ALA A 70 3.07 27.74 -13.18
N TYR A 71 4.34 27.62 -12.81
CA TYR A 71 4.74 27.61 -11.39
C TYR A 71 5.16 29.02 -10.97
N VAL A 72 4.30 29.69 -10.22
CA VAL A 72 4.49 31.08 -9.78
C VAL A 72 4.49 31.10 -8.24
N PRO A 73 5.54 31.65 -7.59
CA PRO A 73 5.51 31.85 -6.15
C PRO A 73 4.38 32.80 -5.78
N VAL A 74 3.60 32.42 -4.77
CA VAL A 74 2.51 33.25 -4.26
C VAL A 74 2.86 33.67 -2.84
N ALA A 75 2.84 34.98 -2.59
CA ALA A 75 2.85 35.54 -1.24
C ALA A 75 1.58 36.36 -1.05
N VAL A 76 0.86 36.07 0.02
CA VAL A 76 -0.38 36.76 0.40
C VAL A 76 -0.10 37.51 1.69
N GLY A 77 -0.47 38.79 1.73
CA GLY A 77 -0.34 39.65 2.90
C GLY A 77 -1.29 40.84 2.81
N GLY A 78 -1.59 41.47 3.95
CA GLY A 78 -2.47 42.65 4.01
C GLY A 78 -1.87 43.89 3.34
N ASP A 79 -0.55 43.89 3.10
CA ASP A 79 0.18 44.92 2.35
C ASP A 79 0.93 44.27 1.18
N GLY A 80 0.66 44.78 -0.02
CA GLY A 80 1.29 44.31 -1.26
C GLY A 80 2.79 44.60 -1.32
N HIS A 81 3.29 45.64 -0.64
CA HIS A 81 4.72 45.91 -0.58
C HIS A 81 5.44 44.87 0.29
N ALA A 82 4.96 44.64 1.51
CA ALA A 82 5.49 43.61 2.41
C ALA A 82 5.44 42.21 1.77
N ALA A 83 4.34 41.84 1.12
CA ALA A 83 4.22 40.57 0.42
C ALA A 83 5.30 40.40 -0.67
N ARG A 84 5.57 41.44 -1.47
CA ARG A 84 6.65 41.41 -2.47
C ARG A 84 8.04 41.27 -1.83
N GLN A 85 8.30 41.99 -0.75
CA GLN A 85 9.59 41.90 -0.05
C GLN A 85 9.83 40.49 0.51
N SER A 86 8.78 39.80 0.97
CA SER A 86 8.88 38.45 1.53
C SER A 86 9.34 37.39 0.51
N VAL A 87 9.07 37.60 -0.78
CA VAL A 87 9.42 36.64 -1.85
C VAL A 87 10.84 36.84 -2.36
N LYS A 88 11.43 38.04 -2.23
CA LYS A 88 12.77 38.36 -2.77
C LYS A 88 13.88 37.41 -2.32
N PRO A 89 13.98 36.99 -1.03
CA PRO A 89 15.01 36.05 -0.61
C PRO A 89 14.90 34.67 -1.30
N LEU A 90 13.66 34.21 -1.50
CA LEU A 90 13.39 32.96 -2.23
C LEU A 90 13.84 33.07 -3.70
N LEU A 91 13.53 34.19 -4.36
CA LEU A 91 13.95 34.43 -5.75
C LEU A 91 15.46 34.53 -5.89
N ALA A 92 16.12 35.28 -5.00
CA ALA A 92 17.56 35.44 -5.02
C ALA A 92 18.25 34.07 -4.87
N ARG A 93 17.81 33.25 -3.92
CA ARG A 93 18.33 31.89 -3.72
C ARG A 93 18.06 30.99 -4.93
N TYR A 94 16.85 31.03 -5.49
CA TYR A 94 16.50 30.20 -6.66
C TYR A 94 17.31 30.58 -7.91
N LEU A 95 17.59 31.87 -8.11
CA LEU A 95 18.37 32.37 -9.23
C LEU A 95 19.89 32.24 -9.01
N GLY A 96 20.34 31.71 -7.86
CA GLY A 96 21.76 31.62 -7.51
C GLY A 96 22.42 32.99 -7.32
N VAL A 97 21.62 34.02 -7.04
CA VAL A 97 22.07 35.39 -6.85
C VAL A 97 22.50 35.53 -5.38
N PRO A 98 23.79 35.76 -5.07
CA PRO A 98 24.26 35.91 -3.68
C PRO A 98 23.56 37.11 -3.06
N ALA A 99 22.67 36.90 -2.07
CA ALA A 99 21.84 37.90 -1.40
C ALA A 99 22.14 39.38 -1.76
N ILE A 100 21.72 39.82 -2.96
CA ILE A 100 22.11 41.14 -3.46
C ILE A 100 21.29 42.19 -2.72
N THR A 101 22.01 43.01 -1.97
CA THR A 101 21.67 44.33 -1.47
C THR A 101 20.57 45.00 -2.27
N ARG A 102 19.41 45.21 -1.63
CA ARG A 102 18.26 46.12 -1.87
C ARG A 102 17.98 46.85 -3.20
N LYS A 103 18.90 47.00 -4.17
CA LYS A 103 18.80 47.98 -5.26
C LYS A 103 18.45 47.45 -6.66
N GLU A 104 18.51 46.15 -6.95
CA GLU A 104 18.29 45.68 -8.33
C GLU A 104 17.38 44.45 -8.39
N PHE A 105 16.09 44.65 -8.09
CA PHE A 105 15.05 43.73 -8.58
C PHE A 105 14.23 44.46 -9.63
N PRO A 106 14.08 43.91 -10.86
CA PRO A 106 13.23 44.52 -11.88
C PRO A 106 11.80 44.64 -11.35
N SER A 107 11.22 45.83 -11.51
CA SER A 107 9.91 46.25 -10.99
C SER A 107 8.70 45.51 -11.58
N GLU A 108 8.93 44.54 -12.47
CA GLU A 108 7.88 43.80 -13.18
C GLU A 108 7.45 42.49 -12.50
N ALA A 109 7.49 42.44 -11.16
CA ALA A 109 6.67 41.47 -10.43
C ALA A 109 5.20 41.84 -10.67
N VAL A 110 4.56 41.16 -11.62
CA VAL A 110 3.17 41.43 -12.01
C VAL A 110 2.30 41.44 -10.75
N PRO A 111 1.65 42.57 -10.40
CA PRO A 111 0.73 42.61 -9.28
C PRO A 111 -0.40 41.61 -9.52
N ILE A 112 -0.66 40.73 -8.54
CA ILE A 112 -1.80 39.79 -8.56
C ILE A 112 -3.13 40.52 -8.85
N GLY A 113 -3.24 41.80 -8.49
CA GLY A 113 -4.40 42.66 -8.80
C GLY A 113 -4.70 42.90 -10.29
N LYS A 114 -3.77 42.62 -11.23
CA LYS A 114 -4.05 42.70 -12.68
C LYS A 114 -4.24 41.33 -13.34
N LEU A 115 -3.90 40.22 -12.67
CA LEU A 115 -4.07 38.86 -13.19
C LEU A 115 -5.36 38.17 -12.73
N SER A 116 -6.06 38.69 -11.71
CA SER A 116 -7.10 37.92 -11.00
C SER A 116 -8.58 38.19 -11.36
N LEU A 117 -8.95 38.97 -12.37
CA LEU A 117 -10.38 39.11 -12.72
C LEU A 117 -10.76 38.55 -14.09
N LYS A 118 -9.82 38.51 -15.04
CA LYS A 118 -10.08 37.97 -16.39
C LYS A 118 -10.00 36.43 -16.45
N TYR A 119 -9.15 35.81 -15.62
CA TYR A 119 -8.98 34.35 -15.58
C TYR A 119 -9.95 33.65 -14.62
N LEU A 120 -10.29 34.26 -13.48
CA LEU A 120 -11.27 33.70 -12.53
C LEU A 120 -12.71 33.72 -13.06
N ARG A 121 -13.05 34.59 -14.03
CA ARG A 121 -14.38 34.62 -14.67
C ARG A 121 -14.60 33.52 -15.74
N ARG A 122 -13.56 32.81 -16.18
CA ARG A 122 -13.67 31.74 -17.20
C ARG A 122 -13.56 30.32 -16.65
N ALA A 123 -13.16 30.16 -15.39
CA ALA A 123 -13.33 28.89 -14.69
C ALA A 123 -14.79 28.79 -14.23
N LYS A 124 -15.56 27.86 -14.80
CA LYS A 124 -16.84 27.45 -14.21
C LYS A 124 -16.55 26.84 -12.84
N VAL A 125 -16.60 27.67 -11.81
CA VAL A 125 -16.62 27.22 -10.42
C VAL A 125 -18.00 26.63 -10.18
N MET A 126 -18.08 25.32 -9.94
CA MET A 126 -19.30 24.69 -9.40
C MET A 126 -19.57 25.30 -8.01
N PRO A 127 -20.82 25.64 -7.68
CA PRO A 127 -21.11 26.32 -6.42
C PRO A 127 -20.91 25.35 -5.24
N LEU A 128 -20.01 25.71 -4.35
CA LEU A 128 -19.98 25.17 -3.00
C LEU A 128 -21.09 25.86 -2.19
N VAL A 129 -21.96 25.02 -1.64
CA VAL A 129 -23.05 25.35 -0.73
C VAL A 129 -22.54 26.21 0.42
N GLN A 130 -23.12 27.40 0.58
CA GLN A 130 -22.94 28.28 1.74
C GLN A 130 -23.71 27.70 2.93
N GLN A 131 -23.00 27.39 4.03
CA GLN A 131 -23.60 27.47 5.36
C GLN A 131 -23.08 28.74 6.04
N ASN A 132 -24.04 29.60 6.41
CA ASN A 132 -23.82 30.84 7.14
C ASN A 132 -23.49 30.56 8.61
N GLY A 133 -22.50 31.27 9.14
CA GLY A 133 -22.20 31.32 10.56
C GLY A 133 -21.30 32.51 10.86
N THR A 134 -21.91 33.62 11.24
CA THR A 134 -21.31 34.93 11.56
C THR A 134 -20.33 34.87 12.73
N LEU A 135 -19.12 35.40 12.54
CA LEU A 135 -18.14 35.69 13.60
C LEU A 135 -18.36 37.11 14.13
N GLY A 136 -18.88 37.23 15.35
CA GLY A 136 -18.82 38.43 16.17
C GLY A 136 -17.66 38.31 17.16
N ALA A 137 -16.80 39.32 17.19
CA ALA A 137 -15.68 39.42 18.12
C ALA A 137 -16.15 39.89 19.51
N ASP A 138 -15.61 39.31 20.58
CA ASP A 138 -15.25 40.11 21.74
C ASP A 138 -14.10 39.51 22.57
N ARG A 139 -13.39 40.43 23.22
CA ARG A 139 -12.13 40.33 23.96
C ARG A 139 -12.31 39.64 25.31
N ARG A 140 -11.27 38.93 25.78
CA ARG A 140 -10.40 39.28 26.94
C ARG A 140 -9.71 38.05 27.57
N ARG A 141 -8.41 38.23 27.81
CA ARG A 141 -7.54 37.81 28.93
C ARG A 141 -7.53 36.35 29.44
N ALA A 142 -6.27 35.87 29.47
CA ALA A 142 -5.60 35.10 30.52
C ALA A 142 -5.92 33.59 30.65
N ALA A 143 -4.93 32.75 30.32
CA ALA A 143 -4.22 31.93 31.30
C ALA A 143 -3.05 31.20 30.62
N ARG A 144 -1.89 31.22 31.29
CA ARG A 144 -0.74 30.37 30.99
C ARG A 144 -1.12 28.93 31.31
N GLY A 145 -0.95 28.02 30.35
CA GLY A 145 -1.05 26.57 30.56
C GLY A 145 -0.34 25.83 29.44
N ARG A 146 0.78 25.18 29.77
CA ARG A 146 1.47 24.25 28.86
C ARG A 146 0.50 23.12 28.51
N PRO A 147 0.36 22.70 27.23
CA PRO A 147 -0.37 21.47 26.94
C PRO A 147 0.48 20.29 27.42
N GLY A 148 -0.05 19.54 28.37
CA GLY A 148 0.54 18.30 28.85
C GLY A 148 0.68 17.29 27.71
N ARG A 149 1.82 16.57 27.70
CA ARG A 149 1.98 15.32 26.95
C ARG A 149 0.86 14.39 27.40
N THR A 150 -0.13 14.15 26.55
CA THR A 150 -0.97 12.96 26.68
C THR A 150 -0.04 11.77 26.45
N ALA A 151 0.18 11.01 27.52
CA ALA A 151 0.91 9.76 27.46
C ALA A 151 0.21 8.86 26.44
N ARG A 152 0.94 8.48 25.38
CA ARG A 152 0.52 7.41 24.48
C ARG A 152 0.55 6.10 25.27
N PRO A 153 -0.41 5.18 25.10
CA PRO A 153 -0.29 3.86 25.73
C PRO A 153 0.95 3.18 25.17
N ASP A 154 1.92 2.94 26.05
CA ASP A 154 3.13 2.18 25.76
C ASP A 154 2.77 0.69 25.80
N TRP A 155 2.54 0.10 24.63
CA TRP A 155 2.21 -1.32 24.48
C TRP A 155 3.42 -2.26 24.69
N ARG A 156 4.56 -1.75 25.18
CA ARG A 156 5.80 -2.55 25.29
C ARG A 156 6.01 -3.28 26.61
N HIS A 157 5.13 -3.12 27.62
CA HIS A 157 5.41 -3.66 28.96
C HIS A 157 4.23 -4.32 29.72
N ALA A 158 3.21 -4.82 29.03
CA ALA A 158 2.18 -5.65 29.69
C ALA A 158 2.51 -7.16 29.70
N GLY A 159 3.79 -7.53 29.58
CA GLY A 159 4.24 -8.93 29.43
C GLY A 159 5.22 -9.42 30.48
N ALA A 160 5.45 -8.66 31.55
CA ALA A 160 6.29 -9.11 32.65
C ALA A 160 5.54 -8.89 33.95
N LEU A 161 5.33 -9.99 34.70
CA LEU A 161 4.57 -10.10 35.94
C LEU A 161 3.07 -10.33 35.72
N LEU A 162 2.72 -11.54 35.25
CA LEU A 162 1.62 -12.41 35.68
C LEU A 162 1.60 -13.61 34.70
N GLY A 163 1.47 -14.82 35.21
CA GLY A 163 1.70 -16.06 34.45
C GLY A 163 0.83 -16.22 33.20
N GLY A 164 1.42 -16.78 32.14
CA GLY A 164 0.79 -17.76 31.24
C GLY A 164 -0.56 -17.44 30.57
N HIS A 165 -0.91 -16.18 30.31
CA HIS A 165 -2.06 -15.89 29.45
C HIS A 165 -1.62 -15.83 27.97
N PRO A 166 -2.22 -16.62 27.06
CA PRO A 166 -1.94 -16.51 25.63
C PRO A 166 -2.30 -15.11 25.12
N MET A 167 -1.49 -14.60 24.19
CA MET A 167 -1.79 -13.36 23.46
C MET A 167 -3.19 -13.45 22.84
N PRO A 168 -4.00 -12.37 22.85
CA PRO A 168 -5.31 -12.38 22.22
C PRO A 168 -5.17 -12.72 20.74
N LEU A 169 -6.02 -13.64 20.27
CA LEU A 169 -6.07 -14.10 18.88
C LEU A 169 -6.48 -12.94 17.97
N LYS A 170 -5.74 -12.72 16.89
CA LYS A 170 -6.01 -11.63 15.95
C LYS A 170 -6.70 -12.11 14.68
N PHE A 171 -7.64 -11.32 14.18
CA PHE A 171 -8.43 -11.64 12.99
C PHE A 171 -8.14 -10.65 11.87
N GLY A 172 -7.63 -11.15 10.75
CA GLY A 172 -7.35 -10.40 9.54
C GLY A 172 -8.23 -10.82 8.37
N VAL A 173 -8.71 -9.85 7.59
CA VAL A 173 -9.56 -10.10 6.41
C VAL A 173 -8.83 -9.71 5.15
N HIS A 174 -8.86 -10.56 4.12
CA HIS A 174 -8.39 -10.12 2.80
C HIS A 174 -9.45 -9.20 2.16
N ILE A 175 -9.03 -8.01 1.72
CA ILE A 175 -9.87 -7.12 0.91
C ILE A 175 -9.49 -7.24 -0.57
N PRO A 176 -10.45 -7.18 -1.51
CA PRO A 176 -10.19 -7.46 -2.92
C PRO A 176 -9.26 -6.40 -3.55
N THR A 177 -7.95 -6.66 -3.51
CA THR A 177 -6.93 -5.84 -4.20
C THR A 177 -6.63 -6.42 -5.58
N CYS A 178 -6.14 -7.66 -5.67
CA CYS A 178 -5.63 -8.19 -6.94
C CYS A 178 -5.69 -9.73 -7.06
N ILE A 179 -6.79 -10.34 -6.63
CA ILE A 179 -6.96 -11.81 -6.69
C ILE A 179 -8.20 -12.26 -7.49
N GLU A 180 -8.76 -11.37 -8.29
CA GLU A 180 -9.78 -11.70 -9.29
C GLU A 180 -9.22 -12.73 -10.31
N GLY A 181 -10.07 -13.68 -10.71
CA GLY A 181 -9.70 -14.82 -11.54
C GLY A 181 -8.96 -15.95 -10.81
N MET A 182 -8.38 -15.66 -9.64
CA MET A 182 -7.74 -16.66 -8.78
C MET A 182 -8.68 -17.11 -7.66
N MET A 183 -9.10 -16.18 -6.79
CA MET A 183 -9.95 -16.51 -5.64
C MET A 183 -11.40 -16.08 -5.85
N TYR A 184 -11.60 -15.02 -6.63
CA TYR A 184 -12.91 -14.45 -6.96
C TYR A 184 -13.16 -14.51 -8.47
N PRO A 185 -14.44 -14.53 -8.94
CA PRO A 185 -14.74 -14.43 -10.37
C PRO A 185 -14.26 -13.11 -10.99
N VAL A 186 -14.28 -13.00 -12.31
CA VAL A 186 -14.00 -11.74 -13.02
C VAL A 186 -15.27 -11.26 -13.74
N PRO A 187 -15.70 -10.00 -13.54
CA PRO A 187 -15.23 -9.04 -12.54
C PRO A 187 -15.77 -9.36 -11.13
N PHE A 188 -15.16 -8.82 -10.08
CA PHE A 188 -15.64 -8.98 -8.69
C PHE A 188 -15.81 -7.65 -7.96
N ALA A 189 -14.74 -6.88 -7.79
CA ALA A 189 -14.71 -5.68 -6.97
C ALA A 189 -14.38 -4.42 -7.77
N ARG A 190 -14.98 -3.31 -7.34
CA ARG A 190 -14.71 -1.97 -7.84
C ARG A 190 -14.03 -1.13 -6.78
N PRO A 191 -13.45 0.04 -7.13
CA PRO A 191 -12.86 0.92 -6.12
C PRO A 191 -13.86 1.41 -5.06
N SER A 192 -15.16 1.46 -5.43
CA SER A 192 -16.26 1.79 -4.52
C SER A 192 -16.47 0.77 -3.39
N ASP A 193 -15.95 -0.45 -3.55
CA ASP A 193 -16.24 -1.58 -2.65
C ASP A 193 -15.15 -1.78 -1.60
N ILE A 194 -13.92 -1.35 -1.90
CA ILE A 194 -12.74 -1.55 -1.04
C ILE A 194 -12.91 -0.85 0.30
N LEU A 195 -13.22 0.45 0.27
CA LEU A 195 -13.32 1.24 1.50
C LEU A 195 -14.50 0.80 2.39
N PRO A 196 -15.74 0.64 1.87
CA PRO A 196 -16.84 0.12 2.68
C PRO A 196 -16.54 -1.23 3.34
N THR A 197 -15.87 -2.14 2.64
CA THR A 197 -15.46 -3.44 3.20
C THR A 197 -14.47 -3.26 4.34
N ALA A 198 -13.44 -2.42 4.18
CA ALA A 198 -12.47 -2.17 5.25
C ALA A 198 -13.11 -1.51 6.47
N VAL A 199 -14.02 -0.54 6.29
CA VAL A 199 -14.73 0.10 7.41
C VAL A 199 -15.70 -0.89 8.08
N LEU A 200 -16.33 -1.79 7.32
CA LEU A 200 -17.12 -2.89 7.90
C LEU A 200 -16.26 -3.77 8.81
N CYS A 201 -15.07 -4.16 8.35
CA CYS A 201 -14.13 -4.95 9.16
C CYS A 201 -13.75 -4.22 10.47
N GLU A 202 -13.44 -2.92 10.41
CA GLU A 202 -13.12 -2.14 11.62
C GLU A 202 -14.30 -2.08 12.60
N ARG A 203 -15.54 -1.92 12.11
CA ARG A 203 -16.74 -1.89 12.97
C ARG A 203 -17.02 -3.23 13.65
N LEU A 204 -16.73 -4.34 12.97
CA LEU A 204 -16.95 -5.69 13.48
C LEU A 204 -15.83 -6.18 14.40
N GLY A 205 -14.78 -5.37 14.63
CA GLY A 205 -13.70 -5.71 15.55
C GLY A 205 -12.57 -6.54 14.94
N TYR A 206 -12.48 -6.64 13.62
CA TYR A 206 -11.30 -7.23 12.99
C TYR A 206 -10.06 -6.36 13.23
N ASP A 207 -8.92 -7.00 13.50
CA ASP A 207 -7.67 -6.33 13.79
C ASP A 207 -7.00 -5.74 12.56
N SER A 208 -7.21 -6.37 11.39
CA SER A 208 -6.45 -6.03 10.18
C SER A 208 -7.16 -6.33 8.88
N VAL A 209 -6.79 -5.59 7.83
CA VAL A 209 -7.11 -5.93 6.43
C VAL A 209 -5.84 -6.21 5.65
N TRP A 210 -5.93 -7.16 4.72
CA TRP A 210 -4.82 -7.72 3.96
C TRP A 210 -5.05 -7.61 2.45
N GLY A 211 -3.96 -7.52 1.69
CA GLY A 211 -3.99 -7.32 0.26
C GLY A 211 -2.75 -7.89 -0.41
N ASN A 212 -2.96 -8.51 -1.56
CA ASN A 212 -1.96 -9.22 -2.33
C ASN A 212 -1.22 -8.28 -3.30
N ASP A 213 -0.15 -8.80 -3.92
CA ASP A 213 0.67 -8.09 -4.89
C ASP A 213 0.79 -8.88 -6.20
N HIS A 214 0.08 -8.41 -7.22
CA HIS A 214 0.20 -8.88 -8.61
C HIS A 214 0.32 -7.68 -9.55
N MET A 215 1.36 -7.71 -10.38
CA MET A 215 1.72 -6.72 -11.38
C MET A 215 1.11 -7.02 -12.75
N THR A 216 0.86 -8.30 -13.06
CA THR A 216 0.20 -8.71 -14.30
C THR A 216 -0.67 -9.93 -14.10
N THR A 217 -1.71 -10.06 -14.93
CA THR A 217 -2.60 -11.21 -14.93
C THR A 217 -1.87 -12.48 -15.34
N GLN A 218 -2.06 -13.56 -14.60
CA GLN A 218 -1.50 -14.88 -14.90
C GLN A 218 -2.09 -15.43 -16.20
N ARG A 219 -1.30 -16.21 -16.96
CA ARG A 219 -1.71 -16.70 -18.28
C ARG A 219 -2.95 -17.58 -18.26
N TYR A 220 -3.13 -18.37 -17.20
CA TYR A 220 -4.34 -19.20 -17.07
C TYR A 220 -5.58 -18.35 -16.82
N VAL A 221 -5.47 -17.29 -16.01
CA VAL A 221 -6.57 -16.34 -15.77
C VAL A 221 -6.94 -15.62 -17.08
N GLN A 222 -5.96 -15.19 -17.87
CA GLN A 222 -6.20 -14.60 -19.19
C GLN A 222 -6.95 -15.53 -20.15
N ARG A 223 -6.73 -16.85 -20.05
CA ARG A 223 -7.41 -17.86 -20.89
C ARG A 223 -8.81 -18.17 -20.40
N GLU A 224 -9.01 -18.19 -19.08
CA GLU A 224 -10.28 -18.52 -18.45
C GLU A 224 -11.28 -17.38 -18.54
N PHE A 225 -10.83 -16.14 -18.36
CA PHE A 225 -11.69 -14.96 -18.29
C PHE A 225 -11.50 -14.05 -19.51
N PRO A 226 -12.56 -13.79 -20.29
CA PRO A 226 -12.47 -12.90 -21.45
C PRO A 226 -12.30 -11.43 -21.06
N GLN A 227 -12.75 -11.06 -19.85
CA GLN A 227 -12.53 -9.73 -19.29
C GLN A 227 -11.28 -9.76 -18.39
N PRO A 228 -10.43 -8.73 -18.42
CA PRO A 228 -9.27 -8.67 -17.53
C PRO A 228 -9.70 -8.42 -16.09
N PRO A 229 -8.99 -8.99 -15.10
CA PRO A 229 -9.25 -8.74 -13.69
C PRO A 229 -8.81 -7.34 -13.26
N ASN A 230 -9.41 -6.84 -12.18
CA ASN A 230 -8.97 -5.62 -11.51
C ASN A 230 -7.87 -5.92 -10.50
N PHE A 231 -6.61 -5.66 -10.87
CA PHE A 231 -5.45 -5.80 -9.97
C PHE A 231 -4.99 -4.42 -9.47
N TYR A 232 -5.45 -4.05 -8.28
CA TYR A 232 -5.08 -2.81 -7.62
C TYR A 232 -3.76 -2.94 -6.85
N GLU A 233 -2.90 -1.93 -6.97
CA GLU A 233 -1.64 -1.86 -6.21
C GLU A 233 -1.93 -1.75 -4.71
N PRO A 234 -1.40 -2.66 -3.86
CA PRO A 234 -1.83 -2.78 -2.47
C PRO A 234 -1.47 -1.56 -1.61
N LEU A 235 -0.26 -1.00 -1.74
CA LEU A 235 0.18 0.12 -0.88
C LEU A 235 -0.59 1.41 -1.16
N ILE A 236 -0.90 1.69 -2.42
CA ILE A 236 -1.75 2.81 -2.83
C ILE A 236 -3.17 2.60 -2.30
N THR A 237 -3.72 1.40 -2.49
CA THR A 237 -5.06 1.03 -1.97
C THR A 237 -5.13 1.21 -0.45
N PHE A 238 -4.07 0.82 0.24
CA PHE A 238 -3.95 0.96 1.68
C PHE A 238 -3.77 2.38 2.17
N SER A 239 -3.17 3.27 1.39
CA SER A 239 -3.17 4.71 1.73
C SER A 239 -4.59 5.27 1.76
N TYR A 240 -5.47 4.81 0.85
CA TYR A 240 -6.87 5.19 0.81
C TYR A 240 -7.66 4.64 2.01
N VAL A 241 -7.42 3.39 2.40
CA VAL A 241 -8.02 2.77 3.59
C VAL A 241 -7.51 3.42 4.89
N ALA A 242 -6.20 3.68 5.00
CA ALA A 242 -5.58 4.28 6.17
C ALA A 242 -6.18 5.64 6.50
N ALA A 243 -6.48 6.44 5.48
CA ALA A 243 -7.07 7.78 5.62
C ALA A 243 -8.52 7.78 6.15
N ARG A 244 -9.16 6.62 6.27
CA ARG A 244 -10.58 6.47 6.62
C ARG A 244 -10.85 5.48 7.75
N THR A 245 -9.81 4.88 8.30
CA THR A 245 -9.84 3.95 9.43
C THR A 245 -8.93 4.47 10.53
N THR A 246 -9.18 4.09 11.78
CA THR A 246 -8.48 4.67 12.95
C THR A 246 -7.70 3.66 13.76
N LYS A 247 -8.16 2.41 13.81
CA LYS A 247 -7.60 1.30 14.58
C LYS A 247 -7.14 0.16 13.67
N LEU A 248 -7.86 -0.09 12.59
CA LEU A 248 -7.65 -1.22 11.69
C LEU A 248 -6.22 -1.25 11.15
N ARG A 249 -5.48 -2.34 11.39
CA ARG A 249 -4.15 -2.52 10.81
C ARG A 249 -4.24 -2.84 9.33
N ILE A 250 -3.19 -2.53 8.60
CA ILE A 250 -3.15 -2.70 7.16
C ILE A 250 -1.92 -3.49 6.77
N ALA A 251 -2.15 -4.62 6.12
CA ALA A 251 -1.16 -5.67 6.00
C ALA A 251 -1.01 -6.16 4.56
N THR A 252 0.21 -6.48 4.14
CA THR A 252 0.42 -7.09 2.82
C THR A 252 0.50 -8.60 2.94
N GLY A 253 -0.29 -9.31 2.14
CA GLY A 253 -0.38 -10.77 2.14
C GLY A 253 -0.26 -11.35 0.73
N ILE A 254 0.74 -10.98 -0.08
CA ILE A 254 2.10 -10.61 0.31
C ILE A 254 2.71 -9.65 -0.71
N ILE A 255 3.67 -8.78 -0.35
CA ILE A 255 4.49 -8.05 -1.36
C ILE A 255 5.51 -9.00 -1.99
N VAL A 256 5.58 -8.99 -3.32
CA VAL A 256 6.53 -9.82 -4.06
C VAL A 256 7.83 -9.04 -4.25
N LEU A 257 8.76 -9.17 -3.29
CA LEU A 257 10.01 -8.38 -3.27
C LEU A 257 10.83 -8.45 -4.56
N PRO A 258 10.93 -9.59 -5.27
CA PRO A 258 11.64 -9.63 -6.54
C PRO A 258 11.12 -8.65 -7.60
N MET A 259 9.90 -8.16 -7.47
CA MET A 259 9.27 -7.22 -8.42
C MET A 259 9.33 -5.76 -7.95
N ARG A 260 10.06 -5.45 -6.87
CA ARG A 260 10.08 -4.13 -6.24
C ARG A 260 11.49 -3.54 -6.15
N GLY A 261 11.62 -2.24 -6.38
CA GLY A 261 12.83 -1.49 -6.06
C GLY A 261 12.94 -1.25 -4.55
N ILE A 262 13.90 -1.90 -3.87
CA ILE A 262 13.95 -1.94 -2.39
C ILE A 262 14.02 -0.54 -1.74
N PRO A 263 14.85 0.43 -2.17
CA PRO A 263 14.84 1.77 -1.58
C PRO A 263 13.51 2.53 -1.77
N VAL A 264 12.84 2.31 -2.91
CA VAL A 264 11.53 2.91 -3.20
C VAL A 264 10.46 2.28 -2.32
N LEU A 265 10.45 0.95 -2.21
CA LEU A 265 9.54 0.23 -1.32
C LEU A 265 9.70 0.67 0.13
N ALA A 266 10.94 0.84 0.61
CA ALA A 266 11.20 1.34 1.95
C ALA A 266 10.57 2.73 2.16
N LYS A 267 10.69 3.64 1.18
CA LYS A 267 10.05 4.96 1.25
C LYS A 267 8.53 4.85 1.30
N GLN A 268 7.94 4.04 0.43
CA GLN A 268 6.49 3.85 0.33
C GLN A 268 5.92 3.31 1.64
N VAL A 269 6.52 2.25 2.18
CA VAL A 269 6.09 1.60 3.42
C VAL A 269 6.28 2.51 4.62
N ALA A 270 7.44 3.16 4.78
CA ALA A 270 7.67 4.08 5.89
C ALA A 270 6.70 5.28 5.86
N THR A 271 6.36 5.77 4.67
CA THR A 271 5.38 6.84 4.49
C THR A 271 3.98 6.37 4.86
N LEU A 272 3.55 5.20 4.38
CA LEU A 272 2.25 4.62 4.72
C LEU A 272 2.15 4.35 6.23
N ASP A 273 3.22 3.88 6.87
CA ASP A 273 3.27 3.65 8.31
C ASP A 273 3.12 4.96 9.09
N GLN A 274 3.80 6.03 8.67
CA GLN A 274 3.64 7.36 9.25
C GLN A 274 2.21 7.90 9.06
N LEU A 275 1.65 7.82 7.85
CA LEU A 275 0.31 8.31 7.53
C LEU A 275 -0.79 7.53 8.26
N SER A 276 -0.59 6.23 8.48
CA SER A 276 -1.52 5.38 9.22
C SER A 276 -1.35 5.49 10.74
N GLY A 277 -0.28 6.11 11.24
CA GLY A 277 0.00 6.20 12.68
C GLY A 277 0.56 4.91 13.27
N GLY A 278 1.31 4.12 12.49
CA GLY A 278 1.97 2.90 12.96
C GLY A 278 1.11 1.64 12.82
N ARG A 279 0.28 1.56 11.77
CA ARG A 279 -0.68 0.45 11.57
C ARG A 279 -0.26 -0.53 10.48
N VAL A 280 0.93 -0.40 9.90
CA VAL A 280 1.37 -1.26 8.80
C VAL A 280 1.95 -2.59 9.29
N ILE A 281 1.61 -3.68 8.61
CA ILE A 281 2.31 -4.97 8.66
C ILE A 281 2.82 -5.27 7.24
N LEU A 282 4.12 -5.45 7.07
CA LEU A 282 4.69 -5.72 5.76
C LEU A 282 4.95 -7.22 5.63
N GLY A 283 4.01 -7.98 5.08
CA GLY A 283 4.28 -9.34 4.62
C GLY A 283 4.99 -9.34 3.28
N VAL A 284 6.07 -10.11 3.17
CA VAL A 284 6.90 -10.22 1.97
C VAL A 284 7.16 -11.66 1.56
N GLY A 285 7.42 -11.90 0.27
CA GLY A 285 7.97 -13.18 -0.18
C GLY A 285 8.34 -13.19 -1.65
N THR A 286 8.54 -14.40 -2.18
CA THR A 286 9.13 -14.63 -3.51
C THR A 286 8.16 -14.47 -4.67
N GLY A 287 6.85 -14.56 -4.41
CA GLY A 287 5.80 -14.67 -5.43
C GLY A 287 5.66 -16.08 -6.00
N ALA A 288 4.41 -16.55 -6.15
CA ALA A 288 4.11 -17.89 -6.62
C ALA A 288 4.35 -18.07 -8.13
N TYR A 289 4.09 -17.04 -8.92
CA TYR A 289 4.12 -17.13 -10.38
C TYR A 289 5.45 -16.66 -10.95
N ARG A 290 6.20 -17.58 -11.55
CA ARG A 290 7.45 -17.23 -12.24
C ARG A 290 7.21 -16.43 -13.52
N GLU A 291 6.14 -16.75 -14.24
CA GLU A 291 5.76 -16.08 -15.48
C GLU A 291 5.57 -14.57 -15.32
N GLU A 292 5.04 -14.12 -14.18
CA GLU A 292 4.87 -12.70 -13.87
C GLU A 292 6.22 -12.00 -13.70
N TYR A 293 7.16 -12.65 -13.02
CA TYR A 293 8.51 -12.11 -12.87
C TYR A 293 9.23 -12.03 -14.22
N GLU A 294 9.12 -13.08 -15.04
CA GLU A 294 9.75 -13.11 -16.37
C GLU A 294 9.09 -12.13 -17.35
N ALA A 295 7.81 -11.78 -17.17
CA ALA A 295 7.16 -10.75 -17.96
C ALA A 295 7.70 -9.35 -17.65
N LEU A 296 8.01 -9.07 -16.38
CA LEU A 296 8.59 -7.79 -15.94
C LEU A 296 10.09 -7.70 -16.24
N PHE A 297 10.79 -8.84 -16.17
CA PHE A 297 12.25 -8.92 -16.32
C PHE A 297 12.63 -10.03 -17.32
N PRO A 298 12.36 -9.84 -18.62
CA PRO A 298 12.57 -10.87 -19.64
C PRO A 298 14.04 -11.31 -19.78
N ASP A 299 14.98 -10.47 -19.36
CA ASP A 299 16.42 -10.75 -19.40
C ASP A 299 16.94 -11.44 -18.12
N ALA A 300 16.09 -11.61 -17.10
CA ALA A 300 16.47 -12.09 -15.77
C ALA A 300 15.95 -13.51 -15.46
N LYS A 301 15.82 -14.37 -16.48
CA LYS A 301 15.17 -15.70 -16.37
C LYS A 301 15.88 -16.72 -15.50
N ASN A 302 17.12 -16.50 -15.06
CA ASN A 302 17.87 -17.44 -14.21
C ASN A 302 18.11 -16.90 -12.79
N VAL A 303 17.41 -15.84 -12.41
CA VAL A 303 17.59 -15.21 -11.10
C VAL A 303 17.05 -16.09 -9.97
N HIS A 304 17.85 -16.22 -8.91
CA HIS A 304 17.45 -16.88 -7.67
C HIS A 304 16.60 -15.93 -6.81
N ARG A 305 15.28 -15.91 -7.08
CA ARG A 305 14.32 -15.01 -6.41
C ARG A 305 14.32 -15.11 -4.88
N GLY A 306 14.67 -16.28 -4.32
CA GLY A 306 14.85 -16.44 -2.87
C GLY A 306 15.94 -15.54 -2.31
N THR A 307 17.07 -15.41 -3.00
CA THR A 307 18.18 -14.54 -2.59
C THR A 307 17.76 -13.07 -2.61
N ILE A 308 16.95 -12.65 -3.60
CA ILE A 308 16.40 -11.28 -3.61
C ILE A 308 15.55 -11.02 -2.37
N VAL A 309 14.74 -11.99 -1.92
CA VAL A 309 13.95 -11.85 -0.69
C VAL A 309 14.86 -11.72 0.54
N ASP A 310 15.89 -12.55 0.65
CA ASP A 310 16.86 -12.48 1.76
C ASP A 310 17.57 -11.13 1.82
N GLU A 311 18.11 -10.68 0.70
CA GLU A 311 18.78 -9.39 0.57
C GLU A 311 17.82 -8.22 0.79
N GLY A 312 16.63 -8.29 0.19
CA GLY A 312 15.59 -7.27 0.30
C GLY A 312 15.12 -7.08 1.74
N MET A 313 14.86 -8.15 2.49
CA MET A 313 14.45 -8.06 3.90
C MET A 313 15.54 -7.42 4.77
N ARG A 314 16.81 -7.82 4.59
CA ARG A 314 17.95 -7.21 5.31
C ARG A 314 18.14 -5.75 4.95
N ALA A 315 18.05 -5.42 3.67
CA ALA A 315 18.13 -4.05 3.17
C ALA A 315 17.00 -3.15 3.70
N LEU A 316 15.75 -3.66 3.72
CA LEU A 316 14.61 -2.95 4.31
C LEU A 316 14.86 -2.62 5.79
N ARG A 317 15.37 -3.57 6.57
CA ARG A 317 15.71 -3.33 7.99
C ARG A 317 16.72 -2.20 8.15
N LEU A 318 17.80 -2.21 7.37
CA LEU A 318 18.79 -1.12 7.38
C LEU A 318 18.14 0.22 7.02
N LEU A 319 17.35 0.26 5.95
CA LEU A 319 16.69 1.50 5.50
C LEU A 319 15.68 2.04 6.52
N PHE A 320 15.03 1.19 7.31
CA PHE A 320 14.07 1.58 8.34
C PHE A 320 14.72 2.07 9.64
N THR A 321 15.96 1.68 9.91
CA THR A 321 16.62 1.93 11.21
C THR A 321 17.78 2.91 11.10
N GLU A 322 18.67 2.72 10.12
CA GLU A 322 19.89 3.49 9.98
C GLU A 322 19.63 4.86 9.38
N ARG A 323 20.29 5.91 9.90
CA ARG A 323 20.20 7.26 9.32
C ARG A 323 20.61 7.25 7.85
N ARG A 324 21.76 6.63 7.57
CA ARG A 324 22.35 6.47 6.24
C ARG A 324 22.73 5.00 6.06
N ALA A 325 22.33 4.40 4.94
CA ALA A 325 22.52 2.97 4.71
C ALA A 325 23.20 2.69 3.36
N THR A 326 24.07 1.69 3.36
CA THR A 326 24.69 1.09 2.18
C THR A 326 24.44 -0.43 2.26
N PHE A 327 24.06 -1.05 1.14
CA PHE A 327 23.86 -2.49 1.05
C PHE A 327 24.47 -3.03 -0.25
N ARG A 328 25.25 -4.11 -0.15
CA ARG A 328 25.97 -4.73 -1.27
C ARG A 328 25.65 -6.23 -1.34
N GLY A 329 24.51 -6.56 -1.93
CA GLY A 329 24.13 -7.94 -2.25
C GLY A 329 24.43 -8.30 -3.70
N THR A 330 24.08 -9.53 -4.09
CA THR A 330 24.15 -10.03 -5.46
C THR A 330 23.10 -9.36 -6.35
N TYR A 331 21.89 -9.13 -5.83
CA TYR A 331 20.77 -8.57 -6.60
C TYR A 331 20.28 -7.22 -6.07
N VAL A 332 20.38 -6.98 -4.76
CA VAL A 332 20.04 -5.71 -4.13
C VAL A 332 21.32 -4.93 -3.84
N HIS A 333 21.40 -3.70 -4.36
CA HIS A 333 22.56 -2.84 -4.17
C HIS A 333 22.16 -1.37 -4.08
N PHE A 334 22.72 -0.64 -3.11
CA PHE A 334 22.65 0.82 -3.01
C PHE A 334 23.72 1.37 -2.07
N GLU A 335 24.04 2.66 -2.21
CA GLU A 335 25.10 3.32 -1.44
C GLU A 335 24.61 4.66 -0.87
N GLU A 336 25.01 4.94 0.37
CA GLU A 336 24.86 6.22 1.07
C GLU A 336 23.42 6.82 1.03
N ILE A 337 22.39 5.96 1.06
CA ILE A 337 20.99 6.41 1.03
C ILE A 337 20.52 6.88 2.41
N GLU A 338 20.00 8.10 2.49
CA GLU A 338 19.22 8.60 3.63
C GLU A 338 17.71 8.46 3.34
N CYS A 339 17.08 7.40 3.86
CA CYS A 339 15.65 7.18 3.67
C CYS A 339 14.83 7.76 4.84
N PHE A 340 14.18 8.92 4.64
CA PHE A 340 13.27 9.56 5.62
C PHE A 340 11.88 9.94 5.06
N PRO A 341 10.81 9.91 5.87
CA PRO A 341 10.78 9.59 7.30
C PRO A 341 11.09 8.10 7.58
N LYS A 342 11.48 7.78 8.82
CA LYS A 342 11.51 6.39 9.29
C LYS A 342 10.09 5.90 9.57
N PRO A 343 9.82 4.59 9.61
CA PRO A 343 8.52 4.11 10.08
C PRO A 343 8.19 4.65 11.48
N ALA A 344 6.90 4.80 11.77
CA ALA A 344 6.42 5.15 13.10
C ALA A 344 6.62 3.99 14.10
N GLN A 345 6.60 2.75 13.60
CA GLN A 345 6.92 1.54 14.35
C GLN A 345 8.43 1.23 14.31
N ASN A 346 9.00 0.74 15.41
CA ASN A 346 10.39 0.26 15.45
C ASN A 346 10.54 -0.95 16.42
N PRO A 347 10.73 -2.18 15.91
CA PRO A 347 10.78 -2.53 14.49
C PRO A 347 9.43 -2.33 13.80
N LEU A 348 9.45 -2.05 12.49
CA LEU A 348 8.26 -2.21 11.65
C LEU A 348 7.98 -3.72 11.52
N PRO A 349 6.74 -4.20 11.76
CA PRO A 349 6.42 -5.62 11.61
C PRO A 349 6.64 -6.12 10.18
N LEU A 350 7.66 -6.95 9.99
CA LEU A 350 8.01 -7.59 8.71
C LEU A 350 7.71 -9.08 8.80
N TYR A 351 6.83 -9.60 7.94
CA TYR A 351 6.39 -11.00 7.96
C TYR A 351 6.99 -11.77 6.77
N ALA A 352 7.55 -12.94 7.02
CA ALA A 352 8.05 -13.82 5.97
C ALA A 352 6.92 -14.75 5.48
N GLY A 353 6.51 -14.60 4.23
CA GLY A 353 5.40 -15.35 3.63
C GLY A 353 5.84 -16.60 2.86
N GLY A 354 5.09 -17.69 3.05
CA GLY A 354 5.24 -18.95 2.33
C GLY A 354 5.57 -20.16 3.23
N ASN A 355 5.61 -21.33 2.61
CA ASN A 355 5.71 -22.62 3.31
C ASN A 355 7.10 -23.27 3.23
N HIS A 356 7.98 -22.79 2.34
CA HIS A 356 9.31 -23.36 2.13
C HIS A 356 10.20 -23.24 3.39
N PRO A 357 11.09 -24.20 3.69
CA PRO A 357 11.98 -24.14 4.86
C PRO A 357 12.78 -22.83 4.99
N GLU A 358 13.25 -22.27 3.87
CA GLU A 358 13.92 -20.96 3.83
C GLU A 358 13.05 -19.80 4.36
N VAL A 359 11.72 -19.87 4.23
CA VAL A 359 10.81 -18.87 4.81
C VAL A 359 10.81 -18.97 6.34
N ARG A 360 10.83 -20.19 6.88
CA ARG A 360 10.94 -20.42 8.33
C ARG A 360 12.28 -19.93 8.87
N ARG A 361 13.36 -20.11 8.10
CA ARG A 361 14.68 -19.54 8.39
C ARG A 361 14.62 -18.01 8.45
N ARG A 362 14.07 -17.35 7.42
CA ARG A 362 13.86 -15.88 7.37
C ARG A 362 13.07 -15.38 8.59
N ALA A 363 11.97 -16.07 8.92
CA ALA A 363 11.13 -15.74 10.07
C ALA A 363 11.94 -15.74 11.37
N GLY A 364 12.64 -16.86 11.63
CA GLY A 364 13.49 -17.02 12.82
C GLY A 364 14.63 -16.01 12.90
N GLU A 365 15.34 -15.76 11.81
CA GLU A 365 16.54 -14.91 11.84
C GLU A 365 16.23 -13.41 11.87
N TYR A 366 15.23 -12.93 11.13
CA TYR A 366 15.01 -11.48 10.98
C TYR A 366 13.60 -11.09 10.54
N ALA A 367 12.54 -11.80 10.92
CA ALA A 367 11.15 -11.33 10.74
C ALA A 367 10.41 -11.27 12.08
N GLU A 368 9.35 -10.45 12.14
CA GLU A 368 8.42 -10.36 13.28
C GLU A 368 7.26 -11.36 13.16
N GLY A 369 7.09 -11.99 12.00
CA GLY A 369 6.06 -13.00 11.81
C GLY A 369 6.34 -13.98 10.66
N TRP A 370 5.68 -15.12 10.70
CA TRP A 370 5.61 -16.12 9.66
C TRP A 370 4.18 -16.22 9.12
N MET A 371 4.03 -16.11 7.81
CA MET A 371 2.74 -16.11 7.14
C MET A 371 2.63 -17.30 6.16
N PRO A 372 2.33 -18.51 6.67
CA PRO A 372 2.09 -19.68 5.83
C PRO A 372 0.67 -19.68 5.23
N ALA A 373 0.40 -20.62 4.33
CA ALA A 373 -0.94 -20.83 3.77
C ALA A 373 -1.25 -22.33 3.64
N VAL A 374 -2.49 -22.71 3.95
CA VAL A 374 -3.04 -24.07 3.71
C VAL A 374 -2.26 -25.19 4.44
N LEU A 375 -1.72 -24.90 5.64
CA LEU A 375 -1.02 -25.88 6.45
C LEU A 375 -1.93 -26.54 7.49
N SER A 376 -1.69 -27.81 7.80
CA SER A 376 -2.36 -28.49 8.92
C SER A 376 -1.82 -28.01 10.27
N PRO A 377 -2.53 -28.22 11.38
CA PRO A 377 -2.05 -27.93 12.73
C PRO A 377 -0.67 -28.54 13.03
N GLU A 378 -0.41 -29.78 12.59
CA GLU A 378 0.85 -30.49 12.80
C GLU A 378 1.99 -29.89 11.97
N GLU A 379 1.72 -29.45 10.75
CA GLU A 379 2.68 -28.75 9.91
C GLU A 379 3.04 -27.38 10.49
N ILE A 380 2.07 -26.69 11.10
CA ILE A 380 2.30 -25.44 11.82
C ILE A 380 3.19 -25.68 13.03
N LYS A 381 2.89 -26.68 13.88
CA LYS A 381 3.73 -27.04 15.05
C LYS A 381 5.19 -27.30 14.64
N ARG A 382 5.41 -28.14 13.62
CA ARG A 382 6.76 -28.39 13.07
C ARG A 382 7.41 -27.12 12.53
N GLY A 383 6.63 -26.26 11.88
CA GLY A 383 7.11 -24.99 11.36
C GLY A 383 7.58 -24.03 12.47
N ILE A 384 6.84 -23.98 13.57
CA ILE A 384 7.20 -23.19 14.77
C ILE A 384 8.49 -23.71 15.39
N GLU A 385 8.66 -25.03 15.52
CA GLU A 385 9.91 -25.62 16.02
C GLU A 385 11.13 -25.23 15.18
N ASP A 386 11.00 -25.27 13.85
CA ASP A 386 12.03 -24.80 12.93
C ASP A 386 12.36 -23.32 13.14
N ILE A 387 11.33 -22.47 13.25
CA ILE A 387 11.46 -21.03 13.48
C ILE A 387 12.17 -20.74 14.80
N HIS A 388 11.78 -21.41 15.88
CA HIS A 388 12.40 -21.26 17.19
C HIS A 388 13.88 -21.65 17.16
N ARG A 389 14.23 -22.73 16.44
CA ARG A 389 15.63 -23.15 16.26
C ARG A 389 16.44 -22.11 15.50
N TYR A 390 15.91 -21.51 14.45
CA TYR A 390 16.59 -20.43 13.72
C TYR A 390 16.67 -19.13 14.52
N ALA A 391 15.62 -18.79 15.27
CA ALA A 391 15.62 -17.64 16.18
C ALA A 391 16.69 -17.78 17.25
N ALA A 392 16.79 -18.94 17.91
CA ALA A 392 17.82 -19.22 18.90
C ALA A 392 19.24 -19.08 18.33
N LYS A 393 19.48 -19.62 17.12
CA LYS A 393 20.77 -19.44 16.41
C LYS A 393 21.10 -17.98 16.10
N ALA A 394 20.08 -17.16 15.86
CA ALA A 394 20.22 -15.72 15.61
C ALA A 394 20.23 -14.87 16.90
N GLY A 395 20.20 -15.48 18.09
CA GLY A 395 20.13 -14.77 19.37
C GLY A 395 18.80 -14.05 19.60
N ARG A 396 17.71 -14.53 18.99
CA ARG A 396 16.36 -13.98 19.09
C ARG A 396 15.44 -14.91 19.87
N ASP A 397 14.44 -14.30 20.51
CA ASP A 397 13.37 -15.03 21.18
C ASP A 397 12.29 -15.43 20.16
N GLY A 398 12.24 -16.74 19.84
CA GLY A 398 11.28 -17.30 18.89
C GLY A 398 9.82 -17.16 19.33
N SER A 399 9.55 -17.09 20.64
CA SER A 399 8.18 -16.97 21.18
C SER A 399 7.51 -15.63 20.84
N LYS A 400 8.28 -14.64 20.38
CA LYS A 400 7.81 -13.32 19.96
C LYS A 400 7.46 -13.24 18.47
N ILE A 401 7.65 -14.31 17.72
CA ILE A 401 7.36 -14.35 16.28
C ILE A 401 5.88 -14.70 16.09
N ASP A 402 5.14 -13.82 15.42
CA ASP A 402 3.73 -14.03 15.13
C ASP A 402 3.54 -15.19 14.14
N VAL A 403 2.62 -16.10 14.44
CA VAL A 403 2.27 -17.23 13.56
C VAL A 403 0.93 -16.89 12.91
N ALA A 404 0.99 -16.51 11.64
CA ALA A 404 -0.07 -15.81 10.95
C ALA A 404 -0.54 -16.54 9.68
N PRO A 405 -1.06 -17.78 9.74
CA PRO A 405 -1.56 -18.50 8.58
C PRO A 405 -2.71 -17.79 7.87
N GLN A 406 -2.73 -17.91 6.54
CA GLN A 406 -3.87 -17.53 5.72
C GLN A 406 -4.82 -18.71 5.50
N PHE A 407 -6.11 -18.46 5.69
CA PHE A 407 -7.19 -19.44 5.54
C PHE A 407 -8.21 -19.01 4.49
N ALA A 408 -8.74 -19.98 3.76
CA ALA A 408 -10.06 -19.85 3.13
C ALA A 408 -11.15 -19.96 4.21
N VAL A 409 -12.19 -19.15 4.05
CA VAL A 409 -13.36 -19.14 4.94
C VAL A 409 -14.62 -19.31 4.12
N SER A 410 -15.36 -20.39 4.35
CA SER A 410 -16.73 -20.55 3.86
C SER A 410 -17.62 -20.82 5.06
N ILE A 411 -18.38 -19.79 5.46
CA ILE A 411 -19.25 -19.83 6.64
C ILE A 411 -20.72 -19.89 6.20
N GLY A 412 -21.45 -20.86 6.73
CA GLY A 412 -22.89 -21.05 6.48
C GLY A 412 -23.64 -21.27 7.77
N ARG A 413 -24.98 -21.30 7.74
CA ARG A 413 -25.74 -21.70 8.94
C ARG A 413 -25.59 -23.20 9.22
N THR A 414 -25.30 -23.97 8.18
CA THR A 414 -25.00 -25.40 8.27
C THR A 414 -23.70 -25.72 7.54
N HIS A 415 -23.09 -26.85 7.92
CA HIS A 415 -21.92 -27.40 7.23
C HIS A 415 -22.17 -27.61 5.74
N GLU A 416 -23.34 -28.14 5.38
CA GLU A 416 -23.69 -28.46 3.99
C GLU A 416 -23.75 -27.20 3.12
N GLU A 417 -24.32 -26.10 3.62
CA GLU A 417 -24.33 -24.80 2.92
C GLU A 417 -22.91 -24.28 2.69
N ALA A 418 -22.08 -24.29 3.74
CA ALA A 418 -20.69 -23.85 3.68
C ALA A 418 -19.87 -24.68 2.68
N GLY A 419 -20.01 -26.00 2.73
CA GLY A 419 -19.34 -26.94 1.85
C GLY A 419 -19.76 -26.75 0.38
N LYS A 420 -21.07 -26.68 0.11
CA LYS A 420 -21.57 -26.42 -1.26
C LYS A 420 -21.01 -25.12 -1.84
N ARG A 421 -21.01 -24.03 -1.06
CA ARG A 421 -20.43 -22.75 -1.50
C ARG A 421 -18.93 -22.88 -1.77
N PHE A 422 -18.19 -23.56 -0.89
CA PHE A 422 -16.76 -23.77 -1.06
C PHE A 422 -16.44 -24.50 -2.37
N HIS A 423 -17.06 -25.67 -2.61
CA HIS A 423 -16.82 -26.47 -3.81
C HIS A 423 -17.23 -25.78 -5.11
N ALA A 424 -18.26 -24.93 -5.08
CA ALA A 424 -18.71 -24.18 -6.24
C ALA A 424 -17.84 -22.95 -6.56
N SER A 425 -16.95 -22.54 -5.65
CA SER A 425 -16.24 -21.26 -5.73
C SER A 425 -15.07 -21.25 -6.72
N GLN A 426 -14.70 -20.04 -7.16
CA GLN A 426 -13.48 -19.84 -7.94
C GLN A 426 -12.22 -20.23 -7.14
N LEU A 427 -12.20 -19.90 -5.85
CA LEU A 427 -11.14 -20.30 -4.93
C LEU A 427 -10.89 -21.81 -4.95
N TYR A 428 -11.93 -22.64 -4.89
CA TYR A 428 -11.76 -24.10 -4.90
C TYR A 428 -11.18 -24.60 -6.22
N LYS A 429 -11.70 -24.11 -7.36
CA LYS A 429 -11.11 -24.43 -8.68
C LYS A 429 -9.64 -24.06 -8.76
N HIS A 430 -9.28 -22.91 -8.20
CA HIS A 430 -7.90 -22.46 -8.16
C HIS A 430 -7.03 -23.33 -7.23
N LEU A 431 -7.48 -23.67 -6.03
CA LEU A 431 -6.77 -24.57 -5.12
C LEU A 431 -6.54 -25.94 -5.77
N GLU A 432 -7.55 -26.50 -6.46
CA GLU A 432 -7.42 -27.73 -7.25
C GLU A 432 -6.35 -27.60 -8.34
N SER A 433 -6.30 -26.47 -9.05
CA SER A 433 -5.28 -26.21 -10.08
C SER A 433 -3.86 -26.18 -9.51
N LEU A 434 -3.70 -25.80 -8.24
CA LEU A 434 -2.40 -25.69 -7.56
C LEU A 434 -1.89 -27.00 -6.94
N LYS A 435 -2.73 -28.05 -6.83
CA LYS A 435 -2.34 -29.37 -6.29
C LYS A 435 -1.08 -29.92 -6.95
N ASN A 436 -0.93 -29.71 -8.26
CA ASN A 436 0.18 -30.24 -9.03
C ASN A 436 1.41 -29.31 -9.11
N ALA A 437 1.35 -28.12 -8.49
CA ALA A 437 2.41 -27.12 -8.53
C ALA A 437 2.78 -26.65 -7.11
N THR A 438 2.23 -25.51 -6.67
CA THR A 438 2.64 -24.81 -5.44
C THR A 438 2.21 -25.53 -4.16
N LEU A 439 1.19 -26.39 -4.21
CA LEU A 439 0.68 -27.14 -3.04
C LEU A 439 1.02 -28.64 -3.10
N ARG A 440 1.97 -29.05 -3.96
CA ARG A 440 2.30 -30.46 -4.22
C ARG A 440 2.68 -31.27 -2.97
N GLU A 441 3.28 -30.62 -1.98
CA GLU A 441 3.72 -31.25 -0.73
C GLU A 441 2.63 -31.31 0.35
N GLN A 442 1.47 -30.68 0.13
CA GLN A 442 0.35 -30.70 1.07
C GLN A 442 -0.55 -31.90 0.79
N THR A 443 -0.64 -32.82 1.75
CA THR A 443 -1.48 -34.03 1.66
C THR A 443 -2.77 -33.86 2.49
N GLY A 444 -3.90 -34.41 2.02
CA GLY A 444 -5.21 -34.30 2.68
C GLY A 444 -6.20 -33.34 1.99
N GLY A 445 -7.43 -33.24 2.51
CA GLY A 445 -8.50 -32.44 1.93
C GLY A 445 -8.40 -30.96 2.31
N PHE A 446 -8.69 -30.07 1.35
CA PHE A 446 -8.64 -28.62 1.59
C PHE A 446 -9.60 -28.15 2.68
N GLU A 447 -10.74 -28.83 2.87
CA GLU A 447 -11.70 -28.52 3.92
C GLU A 447 -11.09 -28.64 5.32
N GLN A 448 -10.25 -29.66 5.56
CA GLN A 448 -9.64 -29.89 6.87
C GLN A 448 -8.54 -28.86 7.20
N ARG A 449 -8.02 -28.20 6.17
CA ARG A 449 -6.94 -27.20 6.25
C ARG A 449 -7.46 -25.76 6.23
N ASN A 450 -8.78 -25.57 6.14
CA ASN A 450 -9.43 -24.26 6.05
C ASN A 450 -10.62 -24.16 7.02
N LEU A 451 -11.27 -23.00 7.06
CA LEU A 451 -12.39 -22.70 7.94
C LEU A 451 -13.71 -22.83 7.18
N ILE A 452 -14.19 -24.08 7.03
CA ILE A 452 -15.40 -24.42 6.27
C ILE A 452 -16.42 -25.04 7.24
N GLY A 453 -17.58 -24.40 7.42
CA GLY A 453 -18.62 -24.95 8.29
C GLY A 453 -19.59 -23.93 8.88
N SER A 454 -20.30 -24.35 9.92
CA SER A 454 -21.08 -23.46 10.79
C SER A 454 -20.17 -22.59 11.68
N PRO A 455 -20.68 -21.51 12.32
CA PRO A 455 -19.89 -20.73 13.26
C PRO A 455 -19.27 -21.57 14.39
N GLU A 456 -19.99 -22.56 14.91
CA GLU A 456 -19.53 -23.46 15.98
C GLU A 456 -18.38 -24.35 15.50
N GLU A 457 -18.52 -24.95 14.31
CA GLU A 457 -17.47 -25.78 13.70
C GLU A 457 -16.20 -24.95 13.40
N ILE A 458 -16.37 -23.72 12.93
CA ILE A 458 -15.27 -22.79 12.69
C ILE A 458 -14.59 -22.43 14.01
N CYS A 459 -15.34 -22.13 15.07
CA CYS A 459 -14.75 -21.87 16.40
C CYS A 459 -13.92 -23.06 16.88
N GLU A 460 -14.43 -24.28 16.74
CA GLU A 460 -13.69 -25.48 17.14
C GLU A 460 -12.41 -25.66 16.33
N ARG A 461 -12.48 -25.45 15.01
CA ARG A 461 -11.29 -25.48 14.15
C ARG A 461 -10.26 -24.44 14.55
N ILE A 462 -10.69 -23.23 14.89
CA ILE A 462 -9.80 -22.16 15.34
C ILE A 462 -9.10 -22.55 16.64
N ARG A 463 -9.79 -23.16 17.61
CA ARG A 463 -9.16 -23.66 18.85
C ARG A 463 -8.04 -24.66 18.57
N ILE A 464 -8.25 -25.60 17.65
CA ILE A 464 -7.21 -26.56 17.22
C ILE A 464 -5.97 -25.83 16.67
N TYR A 465 -6.16 -24.78 15.88
CA TYR A 465 -5.05 -23.98 15.36
C TYR A 465 -4.37 -23.13 16.43
N VAL A 466 -5.13 -22.59 17.39
CA VAL A 466 -4.58 -21.87 18.54
C VAL A 466 -3.72 -22.79 19.39
N GLU A 467 -4.17 -24.03 19.65
CA GLU A 467 -3.36 -25.07 20.33
C GLU A 467 -2.10 -25.47 19.54
N ALA A 468 -2.13 -25.30 18.22
CA ALA A 468 -0.96 -25.46 17.37
C ALA A 468 0.01 -24.28 17.41
N GLY A 469 -0.34 -23.19 18.08
CA GLY A 469 0.48 -21.99 18.25
C GLY A 469 0.16 -20.86 17.27
N VAL A 470 -1.00 -20.91 16.59
CA VAL A 470 -1.48 -19.79 15.75
C VAL A 470 -1.88 -18.61 16.63
N THR A 471 -1.35 -17.43 16.30
CA THR A 471 -1.61 -16.17 17.03
C THR A 471 -2.42 -15.18 16.19
N THR A 472 -2.44 -15.34 14.87
CA THR A 472 -3.14 -14.47 13.93
C THR A 472 -3.76 -15.29 12.81
N LEU A 473 -5.05 -15.08 12.50
CA LEU A 473 -5.66 -15.56 11.26
C LEU A 473 -5.46 -14.46 10.21
N SER A 474 -4.42 -14.56 9.39
CA SER A 474 -4.06 -13.48 8.47
C SER A 474 -4.85 -13.55 7.17
N GLY A 475 -5.26 -12.38 6.66
CA GLY A 475 -5.86 -12.23 5.34
C GLY A 475 -6.88 -13.31 4.96
N MET A 476 -7.80 -13.64 5.87
CA MET A 476 -8.82 -14.65 5.64
C MET A 476 -9.58 -14.37 4.34
N LEU A 477 -9.62 -15.38 3.47
CA LEU A 477 -10.22 -15.34 2.15
C LEU A 477 -11.67 -15.83 2.26
N PHE A 478 -12.60 -14.89 2.44
CA PHE A 478 -14.03 -15.21 2.47
C PHE A 478 -14.50 -15.63 1.08
N VAL A 479 -14.99 -16.85 0.97
CA VAL A 479 -15.52 -17.44 -0.25
C VAL A 479 -16.82 -16.74 -0.63
N ALA A 480 -16.84 -16.16 -1.82
CA ALA A 480 -18.01 -15.46 -2.36
C ALA A 480 -17.92 -15.33 -3.88
N SER A 481 -19.08 -15.20 -4.53
CA SER A 481 -19.20 -14.88 -5.96
C SER A 481 -19.49 -13.40 -6.21
N SER A 482 -19.76 -12.63 -5.17
CA SER A 482 -19.95 -11.17 -5.24
C SER A 482 -19.44 -10.46 -3.98
N VAL A 483 -19.16 -9.16 -4.07
CA VAL A 483 -18.79 -8.34 -2.91
C VAL A 483 -19.86 -8.33 -1.82
N PRO A 484 -21.18 -8.19 -2.11
CA PRO A 484 -22.20 -8.28 -1.08
C PRO A 484 -22.18 -9.61 -0.33
N GLU A 485 -22.09 -10.74 -1.03
CA GLU A 485 -21.98 -12.07 -0.40
C GLU A 485 -20.73 -12.18 0.48
N MET A 486 -19.60 -11.64 0.04
CA MET A 486 -18.37 -11.58 0.83
C MET A 486 -18.59 -10.76 2.11
N GLN A 487 -19.24 -9.61 2.02
CA GLN A 487 -19.53 -8.74 3.16
C GLN A 487 -20.51 -9.39 4.15
N GLU A 488 -21.52 -10.12 3.66
CA GLU A 488 -22.43 -10.91 4.51
C GLU A 488 -21.68 -12.01 5.26
N ALA A 489 -20.75 -12.71 4.60
CA ALA A 489 -19.93 -13.74 5.24
C ALA A 489 -18.97 -13.14 6.29
N ILE A 490 -18.36 -11.98 6.01
CA ILE A 490 -17.56 -11.21 6.96
C ILE A 490 -18.41 -10.79 8.16
N GLU A 491 -19.64 -10.32 7.93
CA GLU A 491 -20.54 -9.90 9.00
C GLU A 491 -20.98 -11.08 9.89
N LEU A 492 -21.34 -12.21 9.29
CA LEU A 492 -21.67 -13.43 10.02
C LEU A 492 -20.50 -13.90 10.89
N PHE A 493 -19.28 -13.95 10.33
CA PHE A 493 -18.09 -14.34 11.07
C PHE A 493 -17.78 -13.35 12.20
N GLY A 494 -17.83 -12.04 11.92
CA GLY A 494 -17.56 -11.01 12.91
C GLY A 494 -18.53 -11.03 14.10
N ARG A 495 -19.78 -11.43 13.87
CA ARG A 495 -20.82 -11.50 14.92
C ARG A 495 -20.82 -12.82 15.69
N GLU A 496 -20.62 -13.94 15.01
CA GLU A 496 -20.81 -15.28 15.60
C GLU A 496 -19.50 -15.96 16.00
N VAL A 497 -18.36 -15.59 15.40
CA VAL A 497 -17.07 -16.26 15.64
C VAL A 497 -16.16 -15.43 16.54
N ILE A 498 -15.88 -14.17 16.17
CA ILE A 498 -14.92 -13.31 16.91
C ILE A 498 -15.21 -13.22 18.42
N PRO A 499 -16.47 -13.04 18.89
CA PRO A 499 -16.76 -12.91 20.32
C PRO A 499 -16.37 -14.13 21.18
N ASN A 500 -16.09 -15.29 20.58
CA ASN A 500 -15.65 -16.49 21.28
C ASN A 500 -14.15 -16.50 21.62
N PHE A 501 -13.40 -15.48 21.20
CA PHE A 501 -11.94 -15.38 21.34
C PHE A 501 -11.46 -14.03 21.89
N THR A 502 -12.39 -13.13 22.25
CA THR A 502 -12.10 -11.76 22.70
C THR A 502 -12.16 -11.59 24.21
#